data_AF-A0A259D5R5-F1
#
_entry.id   AF-A0A259D5R5-F1
#
_cell.length_a   1.000
_cell.length_b   1.000
_cell.length_c   1.000
_cell.angle_alpha   90.00
_cell.angle_beta   90.00
_cell.angle_gamma   90.00
#
_symmetry.space_group_name_H-M   'P 1'
#
loop_
_entity.id
_entity.type
_entity.pdbx_description
1 polymer ?
#
loop_
_entity_poly.entity_id
_entity_poly.type
_entity_poly.pdbx_seq_one_letter_code
_entity_poly.pdbx_strand_id
1 'polypeptide(L)'
;MSKLNNSDLPVIQYTIWAADLHGHRFHVKLHIENPLPNGQILQIPAWIPGSYLIRDFSKQIETIEAFALDNPNDALPLERIDNNHWRLPQVAGAVEILTTVYAFDSSVRAAYLDTERAFINSSSLCLAVK
;
A
#
# COMPACT_ATOMS: atom_id res chain seq x y z
N MET A 1 -14.46 1.91 26.37
CA MET A 1 -13.81 1.20 25.26
C MET A 1 -12.52 0.60 25.79
N SER A 2 -12.39 -0.73 25.84
CA SER A 2 -11.13 -1.39 26.17
C SER A 2 -10.10 -1.03 25.10
N LYS A 3 -8.93 -0.53 25.52
CA LYS A 3 -7.80 -0.35 24.59
C LYS A 3 -7.43 -1.73 24.05
N LEU A 4 -7.40 -1.88 22.73
CA LEU A 4 -6.79 -3.04 22.08
C LEU A 4 -5.31 -3.04 22.44
N ASN A 5 -4.80 -4.17 22.91
CA ASN A 5 -3.36 -4.33 23.08
C ASN A 5 -2.73 -4.53 21.71
N ASN A 6 -1.54 -3.97 21.49
CA ASN A 6 -0.85 -4.04 20.20
C ASN A 6 -0.56 -5.50 19.77
N SER A 7 -0.45 -6.42 20.74
CA SER A 7 -0.29 -7.86 20.53
C SER A 7 -1.49 -8.56 19.89
N ASP A 8 -2.68 -7.94 19.96
CA ASP A 8 -3.93 -8.54 19.47
C ASP A 8 -4.26 -8.05 18.05
N LEU A 9 -3.48 -7.12 17.51
CA LEU A 9 -3.68 -6.60 16.16
C LEU A 9 -3.12 -7.57 15.11
N PRO A 10 -3.75 -7.65 13.93
CA PRO A 10 -3.23 -8.46 12.83
C PRO A 10 -1.78 -8.08 12.47
N VAL A 11 -0.98 -9.08 12.08
CA VAL A 11 0.42 -8.86 11.68
C VAL A 11 0.58 -8.03 10.40
N ILE A 12 -0.47 -7.94 9.58
CA ILE A 12 -0.57 -7.06 8.41
C ILE A 12 -1.75 -6.12 8.62
N GLN A 13 -1.51 -4.81 8.51
CA GLN A 13 -2.55 -3.80 8.75
C GLN A 13 -2.50 -2.73 7.66
N TYR A 14 -3.67 -2.30 7.18
CA TYR A 14 -3.79 -1.20 6.23
C TYR A 14 -4.58 -0.06 6.85
N THR A 15 -4.04 1.16 6.80
CA THR A 15 -4.75 2.40 7.10
C THR A 15 -4.86 3.20 5.81
N ILE A 16 -6.08 3.55 5.41
CA ILE A 16 -6.34 4.28 4.17
C ILE A 16 -7.05 5.58 4.50
N TRP A 17 -6.60 6.69 3.93
CA TRP A 17 -7.27 7.98 4.08
C TRP A 17 -7.18 8.83 2.80
N ALA A 18 -8.18 9.67 2.60
CA ALA A 18 -8.19 10.67 1.53
C ALA A 18 -7.21 11.78 1.88
N ALA A 19 -6.03 11.74 1.27
CA ALA A 19 -4.93 12.66 1.58
C ALA A 19 -5.09 14.00 0.85
N ASP A 20 -5.63 13.98 -0.36
CA ASP A 20 -5.92 15.18 -1.16
C ASP A 20 -7.16 14.92 -2.03
N LEU A 21 -8.28 15.54 -1.67
CA LEU A 21 -9.55 15.38 -2.38
C LEU A 21 -9.53 16.04 -3.77
N HIS A 22 -8.86 17.19 -3.90
CA HIS A 22 -8.80 17.94 -5.16
C HIS A 22 -7.77 17.36 -6.13
N GLY A 23 -6.70 16.79 -5.60
CA GLY A 23 -5.69 16.07 -6.38
C GLY A 23 -5.97 14.57 -6.54
N HIS A 24 -7.09 14.08 -6.01
CA HIS A 24 -7.54 12.69 -6.15
C HIS A 24 -6.55 11.67 -5.57
N ARG A 25 -5.94 11.93 -4.40
CA ARG A 25 -4.92 11.05 -3.81
C ARG A 25 -5.38 10.39 -2.52
N PHE A 26 -5.23 9.07 -2.48
CA PHE A 26 -5.21 8.33 -1.24
C PHE A 26 -3.78 8.20 -0.72
N HIS A 27 -3.64 8.24 0.59
CA HIS A 27 -2.51 7.61 1.25
C HIS A 27 -2.93 6.26 1.80
N VAL A 28 -2.04 5.29 1.66
CA VAL A 28 -2.20 3.93 2.18
C VAL A 28 -0.98 3.62 3.02
N LYS A 29 -1.17 3.43 4.31
CA LYS A 29 -0.14 2.94 5.21
C LYS A 29 -0.31 1.43 5.41
N LEU A 30 0.73 0.66 5.11
CA LEU A 30 0.82 -0.77 5.32
C LEU A 30 1.83 -1.05 6.44
N HIS A 31 1.36 -1.64 7.55
CA HIS A 31 2.21 -2.16 8.62
C HIS A 31 2.46 -3.66 8.41
N ILE A 32 3.71 -4.08 8.56
CA ILE A 32 4.15 -5.48 8.48
C ILE A 32 4.94 -5.78 9.75
N GLU A 33 4.36 -6.57 10.65
CA GLU A 33 4.98 -6.89 11.95
C GLU A 33 6.26 -7.73 11.79
N ASN A 34 6.23 -8.71 10.88
CA ASN A 34 7.30 -9.69 10.71
C ASN A 34 7.68 -9.83 9.21
N PRO A 35 8.42 -8.87 8.64
CA PRO A 35 8.87 -8.96 7.25
C PRO A 35 9.83 -10.15 7.06
N LEU A 36 9.86 -10.72 5.86
CA LEU A 36 10.79 -11.81 5.54
C LEU A 36 12.26 -11.39 5.74
N PRO A 37 13.10 -12.22 6.40
CA PRO A 37 14.48 -11.85 6.77
C PRO A 37 15.43 -11.70 5.57
N ASN A 38 15.05 -12.25 4.41
CA ASN A 38 15.83 -12.17 3.16
C ASN A 38 15.33 -11.05 2.22
N GLY A 39 14.51 -10.12 2.73
CA GLY A 39 13.91 -9.04 1.97
C GLY A 39 12.46 -9.37 1.60
N GLN A 40 11.53 -8.63 2.20
CA GLN A 40 10.10 -8.77 1.98
C GLN A 40 9.69 -8.26 0.58
N ILE A 41 8.89 -9.05 -0.13
CA ILE A 41 8.32 -8.64 -1.43
C ILE A 41 6.95 -7.99 -1.22
N LEU A 42 6.76 -6.85 -1.86
CA LEU A 42 5.50 -6.13 -1.96
C LEU A 42 5.01 -6.19 -3.40
N GLN A 43 3.71 -6.37 -3.59
CA GLN A 43 3.11 -6.45 -4.93
C GLN A 43 1.79 -5.68 -5.01
N ILE A 44 1.58 -4.87 -6.03
CA ILE A 44 0.22 -4.41 -6.38
C ILE A 44 -0.38 -5.35 -7.45
N PRO A 45 -1.64 -5.80 -7.34
CA PRO A 45 -2.26 -6.62 -8.37
C PRO A 45 -2.21 -5.98 -9.76
N ALA A 46 -2.04 -6.79 -10.81
CA ALA A 46 -2.07 -6.29 -12.19
C ALA A 46 -3.49 -6.28 -12.80
N TRP A 47 -4.45 -6.93 -12.15
CA TRP A 47 -5.84 -7.09 -12.57
C TRP A 47 -6.75 -7.31 -11.34
N ILE A 48 -8.06 -7.34 -11.54
CA ILE A 48 -9.07 -7.53 -10.48
C ILE A 48 -10.05 -8.66 -10.84
N PRO A 49 -10.44 -9.54 -9.91
CA PRO A 49 -11.48 -10.54 -10.13
C PRO A 49 -12.75 -9.95 -10.77
N GLY A 50 -13.30 -10.66 -11.76
CA GLY A 50 -14.45 -10.18 -12.54
C GLY A 50 -14.09 -9.25 -13.71
N SER A 51 -12.83 -8.82 -13.86
CA SER A 51 -12.32 -8.13 -15.05
C SER A 51 -11.01 -8.76 -15.54
N TYR A 52 -11.11 -9.66 -16.53
CA TYR A 52 -9.99 -10.44 -17.05
C TYR A 52 -9.09 -9.67 -18.03
N LEU A 53 -8.86 -8.39 -17.75
CA LEU A 53 -7.94 -7.52 -18.49
C LEU A 53 -6.85 -7.03 -17.54
N ILE A 54 -5.60 -7.05 -18.00
CA ILE A 54 -4.50 -6.39 -17.29
C ILE A 54 -4.76 -4.88 -17.25
N ARG A 55 -4.78 -4.31 -16.03
CA ARG A 55 -5.03 -2.89 -15.76
C ARG A 55 -3.77 -2.11 -15.42
N ASP A 56 -2.75 -2.83 -14.95
CA ASP A 56 -1.47 -2.28 -14.51
C ASP A 56 -1.66 -1.19 -13.43
N PHE A 57 -2.22 -1.57 -12.28
CA PHE A 57 -2.54 -0.61 -11.21
C PHE A 57 -1.30 0.09 -10.63
N SER A 58 -0.11 -0.48 -10.80
CA SER A 58 1.16 0.13 -10.36
C SER A 58 1.41 1.51 -10.97
N LYS A 59 0.88 1.80 -12.16
CA LYS A 59 1.03 3.12 -12.79
C LYS A 59 0.35 4.25 -12.01
N GLN A 60 -0.58 3.92 -11.12
CA GLN A 60 -1.29 4.90 -10.28
C GLN A 60 -0.57 5.15 -8.95
N ILE A 61 0.47 4.37 -8.65
CA ILE A 61 1.30 4.61 -7.47
C ILE A 61 2.29 5.72 -7.81
N GLU A 62 2.12 6.87 -7.16
CA GLU A 62 3.01 8.03 -7.33
C GLU A 62 4.28 7.87 -6.48
N THR A 63 4.14 7.38 -5.25
CA THR A 63 5.26 7.13 -4.33
C THR A 63 5.06 5.85 -3.52
N ILE A 64 6.18 5.20 -3.17
CA ILE A 64 6.26 4.15 -2.15
C ILE A 64 7.46 4.48 -1.28
N GLU A 65 7.22 4.70 0.00
CA GLU A 65 8.24 4.97 1.00
C GLU A 65 8.16 3.89 2.08
N ALA A 66 9.31 3.39 2.51
CA ALA A 66 9.40 2.33 3.50
C ALA A 66 10.23 2.79 4.69
N PHE A 67 9.83 2.40 5.89
CA PHE A 67 10.47 2.80 7.13
C PHE A 67 10.53 1.61 8.09
N ALA A 68 11.64 1.45 8.80
CA ALA A 68 11.69 0.57 9.95
C ALA A 68 11.00 1.26 11.14
N LEU A 69 10.22 0.52 11.93
CA LEU A 69 9.48 1.14 13.05
C LEU A 69 10.39 1.72 14.15
N ASP A 70 11.59 1.18 14.29
CA ASP A 70 12.60 1.68 15.24
C ASP A 70 13.37 2.91 14.73
N ASN A 71 13.32 3.19 13.42
CA ASN A 71 13.92 4.36 12.79
C ASN A 71 13.00 4.97 11.70
N PRO A 72 11.90 5.63 12.10
CA PRO A 72 10.89 6.14 11.15
C PRO A 72 11.35 7.36 10.34
N ASN A 73 12.51 7.94 10.64
CA ASN A 73 13.03 9.12 9.94
C ASN A 73 13.98 8.77 8.80
N ASP A 74 14.37 7.50 8.67
CA ASP A 74 15.30 7.03 7.66
C ASP A 74 14.59 6.07 6.71
N ALA A 75 14.44 6.50 5.45
CA ALA A 75 13.73 5.73 4.45
C ALA A 75 14.57 4.52 4.00
N LEU A 76 13.97 3.34 4.06
CA LEU A 76 14.56 2.11 3.56
C LEU A 76 14.54 2.11 2.03
N PRO A 77 15.65 1.74 1.36
CA PRO A 77 15.70 1.67 -0.10
C PRO A 77 14.83 0.52 -0.61
N LEU A 78 13.84 0.82 -1.46
CA LEU A 78 13.03 -0.18 -2.15
C LEU A 78 13.60 -0.48 -3.53
N GLU A 79 13.91 -1.75 -3.80
CA GLU A 79 14.28 -2.23 -5.13
C GLU A 79 13.01 -2.54 -5.92
N ARG A 80 12.79 -1.87 -7.06
CA ARG A 80 11.73 -2.26 -7.99
C ARG A 80 12.20 -3.44 -8.84
N ILE A 81 11.59 -4.61 -8.65
CA ILE A 81 12.01 -5.86 -9.31
C ILE A 81 11.38 -5.97 -10.70
N ASP A 82 10.13 -5.53 -10.84
CA ASP A 82 9.40 -5.51 -12.10
C ASP A 82 8.29 -4.43 -12.12
N ASN A 83 7.33 -4.56 -13.04
CA ASN A 83 6.25 -3.58 -13.22
C ASN A 83 5.41 -3.37 -11.97
N ASN A 84 5.20 -4.39 -11.15
CA ASN A 84 4.27 -4.35 -10.02
C ASN A 84 4.79 -5.00 -8.73
N HIS A 85 6.10 -5.29 -8.65
CA HIS A 85 6.77 -5.79 -7.45
C HIS A 85 7.92 -4.88 -6.98
N TRP A 86 8.04 -4.79 -5.66
CA TRP A 86 9.13 -4.12 -4.96
C TRP A 86 9.69 -5.02 -3.87
N ARG A 87 10.99 -4.92 -3.58
CA ARG A 87 11.67 -5.65 -2.52
C ARG A 87 12.21 -4.68 -1.49
N LEU A 88 11.89 -4.95 -0.24
CA LEU A 88 12.52 -4.34 0.92
C LEU A 88 13.94 -4.89 1.12
N PRO A 89 14.86 -4.10 1.69
CA PRO A 89 16.15 -4.62 2.10
C PRO A 89 15.94 -5.62 3.26
N GLN A 90 17.03 -6.24 3.71
CA GLN A 90 16.99 -7.00 4.96
C GLN A 90 16.76 -6.01 6.11
N VAL A 91 15.70 -6.24 6.89
CA VAL A 91 15.34 -5.39 8.03
C VAL A 91 15.09 -6.29 9.23
N ALA A 92 15.54 -5.84 10.40
CA ALA A 92 15.22 -6.48 11.67
C ALA A 92 13.97 -5.80 12.25
N GLY A 93 12.90 -6.56 12.42
CA GLY A 93 11.66 -6.07 13.02
C GLY A 93 10.65 -5.46 12.05
N ALA A 94 9.62 -4.84 12.61
CA ALA A 94 8.46 -4.38 11.88
C ALA A 94 8.76 -3.18 10.97
N VAL A 95 8.01 -3.08 9.87
CA VAL A 95 8.14 -2.00 8.89
C VAL A 95 6.80 -1.35 8.57
N GLU A 96 6.84 -0.07 8.27
CA GLU A 96 5.72 0.69 7.72
C GLU A 96 6.02 1.12 6.28
N ILE A 97 5.04 0.95 5.40
CA ILE A 97 5.08 1.37 4.00
C ILE A 97 4.02 2.43 3.79
N LEU A 98 4.41 3.61 3.34
CA LEU A 98 3.50 4.67 2.94
C LEU A 98 3.44 4.74 1.42
N THR A 99 2.24 4.61 0.87
CA THR A 99 2.00 4.68 -0.57
C THR A 99 1.05 5.82 -0.89
N THR A 100 1.40 6.65 -1.86
CA THR A 100 0.50 7.65 -2.45
C THR A 100 -0.07 7.10 -3.75
N VAL A 101 -1.40 7.04 -3.84
CA VAL A 101 -2.11 6.46 -4.99
C VAL A 101 -3.03 7.51 -5.61
N TYR A 102 -2.85 7.79 -6.90
CA TYR A 102 -3.76 8.60 -7.69
C TYR A 102 -5.03 7.81 -8.04
N ALA A 103 -6.19 8.37 -7.75
CA ALA A 103 -7.48 7.69 -7.77
C ALA A 103 -8.53 8.53 -8.50
N PHE A 104 -8.45 8.58 -9.83
CA PHE A 104 -9.43 9.30 -10.66
C PHE A 104 -9.99 8.44 -11.79
N ASP A 105 -10.24 7.14 -11.52
CA ASP A 105 -10.91 6.23 -12.43
C ASP A 105 -12.36 6.00 -11.95
N SER A 106 -13.34 6.52 -12.69
CA SER A 106 -14.76 6.45 -12.32
C SER A 106 -15.40 5.08 -12.54
N SER A 107 -14.63 4.05 -12.88
CA SER A 107 -15.14 2.68 -13.05
C SER A 107 -15.11 1.86 -11.76
N VAL A 108 -15.96 0.84 -11.70
CA VAL A 108 -16.04 -0.10 -10.56
C VAL A 108 -14.80 -0.98 -10.36
N ARG A 109 -13.76 -0.83 -11.20
CA ARG A 109 -12.61 -1.75 -11.29
C ARG A 109 -11.35 -1.22 -10.61
N ALA A 110 -11.31 0.09 -10.35
CA ALA A 110 -10.13 0.79 -9.87
C ALA A 110 -10.48 1.62 -8.62
N ALA A 111 -9.92 2.82 -8.50
CA ALA A 111 -10.16 3.72 -7.38
C ALA A 111 -10.56 5.11 -7.87
N TYR A 112 -11.44 5.75 -7.10
CA TYR A 112 -11.92 7.10 -7.34
C TYR A 112 -11.95 7.90 -6.04
N LEU A 113 -11.52 9.15 -6.10
CA LEU A 113 -11.61 10.11 -5.02
C LEU A 113 -11.82 11.51 -5.59
N ASP A 114 -12.83 12.21 -5.10
CA ASP A 114 -12.99 13.65 -5.28
C ASP A 114 -13.60 14.27 -4.02
N THR A 115 -14.02 15.53 -4.10
CA THR A 115 -14.66 16.25 -2.99
C THR A 115 -16.05 15.72 -2.63
N GLU A 116 -16.67 14.88 -3.46
CA GLU A 116 -18.05 14.42 -3.29
C GLU A 116 -18.13 12.96 -2.84
N ARG A 117 -17.20 12.11 -3.28
CA ARG A 117 -17.21 10.68 -2.98
C ARG A 117 -15.83 10.03 -3.03
N ALA A 118 -15.78 8.84 -2.44
CA ALA A 118 -14.68 7.90 -2.54
C ALA A 118 -15.19 6.53 -2.98
N PHE A 119 -14.45 5.86 -3.85
CA PHE A 119 -14.63 4.45 -4.21
C PHE A 119 -13.27 3.75 -4.17
N ILE A 120 -13.20 2.64 -3.44
CA ILE A 120 -11.96 1.92 -3.16
C ILE A 120 -12.11 0.47 -3.62
N ASN A 121 -11.18 0.03 -4.48
CA ASN A 121 -10.84 -1.37 -4.63
C ASN A 121 -9.47 -1.63 -4.01
N SER A 122 -9.37 -2.61 -3.10
CA SER A 122 -8.10 -2.98 -2.47
C SER A 122 -7.04 -3.40 -3.49
N SER A 123 -7.44 -3.95 -4.65
CA SER A 123 -6.52 -4.28 -5.74
C SER A 123 -5.78 -3.07 -6.33
N SER A 124 -6.30 -1.85 -6.14
CA SER A 124 -5.69 -0.62 -6.65
C SER A 124 -4.98 0.19 -5.57
N LEU A 125 -5.21 -0.09 -4.28
CA LEU A 125 -4.66 0.68 -3.16
C LEU A 125 -3.68 -0.12 -2.29
N CYS A 126 -3.96 -1.39 -2.06
CA CYS A 126 -3.25 -2.18 -1.05
C CYS A 126 -2.18 -3.05 -1.70
N LEU A 127 -0.91 -2.74 -1.42
CA LEU A 127 0.21 -3.63 -1.73
C LEU A 127 0.06 -4.94 -0.96
N ALA A 128 0.03 -6.08 -1.65
CA ALA A 128 0.11 -7.41 -1.06
C ALA A 128 1.50 -7.69 -0.49
N VAL A 129 1.55 -8.37 0.65
CA VAL A 129 2.77 -8.89 1.29
C VAL A 129 2.99 -10.33 0.82
N LYS A 130 4.12 -10.61 0.17
CA LYS A 130 4.41 -11.88 -0.53
C LYS A 130 5.49 -12.71 0.14
#